data_AF-A0A830BPW8-F1
#
_entry.id   AF-A0A830BPW8-F1
#
_cell.length_a   1.000
_cell.length_b   1.000
_cell.length_c   1.000
_cell.angle_alpha   90.00
_cell.angle_beta   90.00
_cell.angle_gamma   90.00
#
_symmetry.space_group_name_H-M   'P 1'
#
loop_
_entity.id
_entity.type
_entity.pdbx_description
1 polymer ?
#
loop_
_entity_poly.entity_id
_entity_poly.type
_entity_poly.pdbx_seq_one_letter_code
_entity_poly.pdbx_strand_id
1 'polypeptide(L)'
;MAIPVLRPLSTTGYNTNRALQYPFSSSIHKAYQMSVSSAPPSISNLISSGSRVNLSVGTYLIPHPDKVEKGGEDAFFVSSHGGGVIAVADGVSGWAEKDVDPALFSRELMANAFRLLENEEVRNDPRSLIRKAHAATTSTGSATAVVAMLETNGILKVASVGDCGVRVLRKGNAFCLFRVLRD
;
A
#
# COMPACT_ATOMS: atom_id res chain seq x y z
N MET A 1 15.23 -9.16 2.66
CA MET A 1 14.37 -10.29 3.08
C MET A 1 12.94 -10.03 2.61
N ALA A 2 12.34 -10.94 1.83
CA ALA A 2 10.94 -10.88 1.40
C ALA A 2 10.02 -11.60 2.40
N ILE A 3 8.70 -11.41 2.28
CA ILE A 3 7.71 -12.06 3.14
C ILE A 3 7.18 -13.33 2.46
N PRO A 4 7.54 -14.57 2.87
CA PRO A 4 7.05 -15.79 2.22
C PRO A 4 5.73 -16.28 2.82
N VAL A 5 4.95 -17.00 2.01
CA VAL A 5 3.93 -17.96 2.48
C VAL A 5 4.25 -19.33 1.89
N LEU A 6 4.44 -20.33 2.76
CA LEU A 6 4.55 -21.74 2.39
C LEU A 6 3.41 -22.49 3.09
N ARG A 7 2.47 -23.05 2.33
CA ARG A 7 1.50 -24.04 2.82
C ARG A 7 1.61 -25.32 2.00
N PRO A 8 1.47 -26.51 2.61
CA PRO A 8 1.37 -27.77 1.86
C PRO A 8 0.07 -27.79 1.04
N LEU A 9 0.13 -28.31 -0.19
CA LEU A 9 -1.04 -28.56 -1.04
C LEU A 9 -1.94 -29.61 -0.39
N SER A 10 -3.12 -29.21 0.09
CA SER A 10 -4.24 -30.14 0.30
C SER A 10 -5.26 -29.93 -0.82
N THR A 11 -5.39 -30.94 -1.67
CA THR A 11 -6.38 -31.00 -2.75
C THR A 11 -7.79 -31.15 -2.19
N THR A 12 -8.59 -30.09 -2.28
CA THR A 12 -10.06 -30.20 -2.20
C THR A 12 -10.68 -29.26 -3.22
N GLY A 13 -11.38 -29.84 -4.21
CA GLY A 13 -11.96 -29.12 -5.32
C GLY A 13 -13.08 -28.18 -4.91
N TYR A 14 -13.12 -27.00 -5.53
CA TYR A 14 -14.25 -26.08 -5.45
C TYR A 14 -14.56 -25.47 -6.82
N ASN A 15 -15.87 -25.41 -7.07
CA ASN A 15 -16.53 -24.99 -8.29
C ASN A 15 -16.07 -23.62 -8.81
N THR A 16 -15.74 -23.60 -10.10
CA THR A 16 -15.61 -22.42 -10.94
C THR A 16 -16.97 -21.78 -11.14
N ASN A 17 -17.19 -20.55 -10.64
CA ASN A 17 -18.08 -19.53 -11.21
C ASN A 17 -18.14 -18.30 -10.30
N ARG A 18 -17.16 -17.41 -10.43
CA ARG A 18 -17.36 -15.97 -10.18
C ARG A 18 -16.19 -15.21 -10.77
N ALA A 19 -16.38 -14.72 -11.99
CA ALA A 19 -15.55 -13.68 -12.56
C ALA A 19 -15.60 -12.46 -11.63
N LEU A 20 -14.53 -12.24 -10.86
CA LEU A 20 -14.34 -10.99 -10.12
C LEU A 20 -13.67 -10.00 -11.06
N GLN A 21 -14.52 -9.38 -11.86
CA GLN A 21 -14.21 -8.21 -12.68
C GLN A 21 -14.03 -7.02 -11.72
N TYR A 22 -12.80 -6.81 -11.24
CA TYR A 22 -12.45 -5.60 -10.49
C TYR A 22 -12.09 -4.49 -11.48
N PRO A 23 -12.60 -3.25 -11.31
CA PRO A 23 -12.33 -2.19 -12.24
C PRO A 23 -10.92 -1.65 -11.99
N PHE A 24 -9.93 -2.25 -12.65
CA PHE A 24 -8.66 -1.56 -12.89
C PHE A 24 -8.79 -0.80 -14.21
N SER A 25 -9.56 0.28 -14.20
CA SER A 25 -9.57 1.23 -15.31
C SER A 25 -8.42 2.20 -15.08
N SER A 26 -7.35 2.04 -15.87
CA SER A 26 -6.47 3.14 -16.17
C SER A 26 -7.30 4.24 -16.86
N SER A 27 -7.14 5.49 -16.44
CA SER A 27 -7.77 6.70 -16.99
C SER A 27 -9.22 7.00 -16.57
N ILE A 28 -9.42 7.79 -15.50
CA ILE A 28 -10.38 8.93 -15.48
C ILE A 28 -9.82 10.03 -14.56
N HIS A 29 -9.47 11.18 -15.13
CA HIS A 29 -9.42 12.45 -14.40
C HIS A 29 -10.81 12.77 -13.84
N LYS A 30 -10.97 12.76 -12.51
CA LYS A 30 -12.09 13.45 -11.85
C LYS A 30 -11.57 14.12 -10.59
N ALA A 31 -11.30 15.42 -10.70
CA ALA A 31 -11.14 16.29 -9.55
C ALA A 31 -12.46 16.27 -8.76
N TYR A 32 -12.43 15.75 -7.54
CA TYR A 32 -13.57 15.83 -6.63
C TYR A 32 -13.38 17.09 -5.78
N GLN A 33 -14.19 18.11 -6.06
CA GLN A 33 -14.23 19.36 -5.33
C GLN A 33 -15.47 19.34 -4.44
N MET A 34 -15.31 19.31 -3.12
CA MET A 34 -16.42 19.50 -2.17
C MET A 34 -16.26 20.79 -1.39
N SER A 35 -17.33 21.57 -1.41
CA SER A 35 -17.54 22.88 -0.79
C SER A 35 -17.74 22.82 0.73
N VAL A 36 -17.29 23.86 1.41
CA VAL A 36 -17.30 24.03 2.88
C VAL A 36 -18.63 24.65 3.34
N SER A 37 -19.20 24.14 4.44
CA SER A 37 -20.31 24.79 5.17
C SER A 37 -19.78 25.40 6.46
N SER A 38 -20.08 26.67 6.71
CA SER A 38 -19.63 27.45 7.87
C SER A 38 -20.69 27.48 8.98
N ALA A 39 -20.36 26.92 10.15
CA ALA A 39 -21.04 27.21 11.42
C ALA A 39 -20.02 27.85 12.39
N PRO A 40 -20.43 28.79 13.26
CA PRO A 40 -19.50 29.49 14.14
C PRO A 40 -19.00 28.56 15.26
N PRO A 41 -17.68 28.48 15.52
CA PRO A 41 -17.17 27.61 16.56
C PRO A 41 -17.26 28.27 17.94
N SER A 42 -17.77 27.51 18.90
CA SER A 42 -17.73 27.78 20.35
C SER A 42 -16.28 27.82 20.87
N ILE A 43 -16.05 28.61 21.91
CA ILE A 43 -14.74 29.01 22.50
C ILE A 43 -13.92 27.82 23.05
N SER A 44 -14.46 26.59 23.09
CA SER A 44 -13.75 25.37 23.51
C SER A 44 -12.80 24.76 22.47
N ASN A 45 -12.79 25.26 21.22
CA ASN A 45 -11.96 24.71 20.13
C ASN A 45 -10.55 25.31 20.01
N LEU A 46 -10.11 26.14 20.95
CA LEU A 46 -8.81 26.81 20.92
C LEU A 46 -7.63 25.98 21.44
N ILE A 47 -7.86 24.71 21.82
CA ILE A 47 -6.80 23.82 22.30
C ILE A 47 -6.42 22.85 21.17
N SER A 48 -5.28 23.16 20.54
CA SER A 48 -4.58 22.47 19.43
C SER A 48 -4.99 22.87 18.01
N SER A 49 -4.71 24.12 17.63
CA SER A 49 -4.65 24.57 16.23
C SER A 49 -3.37 24.08 15.52
N GLY A 50 -3.00 22.82 15.69
CA GLY A 50 -1.97 22.20 14.86
C GLY A 50 -2.44 22.21 13.40
N SER A 51 -1.66 22.80 12.50
CA SER A 51 -1.96 22.78 11.07
C SER A 51 -2.14 21.34 10.60
N ARG A 52 -3.37 20.96 10.22
CA ARG A 52 -3.65 19.63 9.67
C ARG A 52 -2.99 19.51 8.29
N VAL A 53 -2.22 18.45 8.09
CA VAL A 53 -1.59 18.17 6.80
C VAL A 53 -2.17 16.92 6.16
N ASN A 54 -2.25 16.92 4.83
CA ASN A 54 -2.67 15.80 4.01
C ASN A 54 -1.69 15.58 2.86
N LEU A 55 -1.57 14.33 2.39
CA LEU A 55 -0.80 13.98 1.19
C LEU A 55 -1.60 14.33 -0.07
N SER A 56 -0.94 14.97 -1.02
CA SER A 56 -1.33 14.98 -2.43
C SER A 56 -0.42 14.00 -3.16
N VAL A 57 -0.99 12.99 -3.82
CA VAL A 57 -0.24 11.83 -4.32
C VAL A 57 -0.44 11.66 -5.81
N GLY A 58 0.67 11.58 -6.56
CA GLY A 58 0.72 11.09 -7.93
C GLY A 58 1.36 9.69 -7.95
N THR A 59 0.91 8.82 -8.85
CA THR A 59 1.42 7.46 -8.97
C THR A 59 1.69 7.12 -10.43
N TYR A 60 2.69 6.28 -10.66
CA TYR A 60 3.01 5.75 -11.98
C TYR A 60 3.68 4.37 -11.80
N LEU A 61 3.34 3.43 -12.67
CA LEU A 61 3.85 2.06 -12.65
C LEU A 61 4.24 1.67 -14.07
N ILE A 62 5.50 1.27 -14.25
CA ILE A 62 6.05 0.84 -15.54
C ILE A 62 6.52 -0.60 -15.36
N PRO A 63 5.79 -1.60 -15.90
CA PRO A 63 6.21 -2.99 -15.80
C PRO A 63 7.51 -3.25 -16.55
N HIS A 64 8.21 -4.32 -16.17
CA HIS A 64 9.28 -4.87 -17.01
C HIS A 64 8.71 -5.23 -18.40
N PRO A 65 9.43 -4.95 -19.52
CA PRO A 65 8.95 -5.20 -20.89
C PRO A 65 8.35 -6.60 -21.08
N ASP A 66 9.05 -7.63 -20.60
CA ASP A 66 8.61 -9.04 -20.71
C ASP A 66 7.33 -9.38 -19.92
N LYS A 67 6.89 -8.47 -19.04
CA LYS A 67 5.77 -8.67 -18.10
C LYS A 67 4.62 -7.67 -18.32
N VAL A 68 4.71 -6.83 -19.35
CA VAL A 68 3.71 -5.79 -19.65
C VAL A 68 2.33 -6.41 -19.89
N GLU A 69 2.26 -7.51 -20.63
CA GLU A 69 1.00 -8.21 -20.92
C GLU A 69 0.27 -8.69 -19.66
N LYS A 70 1.00 -8.94 -18.56
CA LYS A 70 0.45 -9.34 -17.25
C LYS A 70 0.28 -8.17 -16.29
N GLY A 71 0.66 -6.96 -16.68
CA GLY A 71 0.63 -5.76 -15.84
C GLY A 71 1.76 -5.67 -14.81
N GLY A 72 2.83 -6.47 -14.94
CA GLY A 72 3.92 -6.52 -13.97
C GLY A 72 3.59 -7.24 -12.66
N GLU A 73 4.58 -7.32 -11.77
CA GLU A 73 4.53 -8.03 -10.49
C GLU A 73 4.35 -7.08 -9.30
N ASP A 74 4.47 -5.78 -9.54
CA ASP A 74 4.32 -4.73 -8.54
C ASP A 74 2.84 -4.42 -8.29
N ALA A 75 2.54 -4.01 -7.05
CA ALA A 75 1.24 -3.53 -6.65
C ALA A 75 1.39 -2.33 -5.71
N PHE A 76 0.42 -1.42 -5.72
CA PHE A 76 0.40 -0.28 -4.81
C PHE A 76 -1.03 0.11 -4.48
N PHE A 77 -1.21 0.87 -3.40
CA PHE A 77 -2.45 1.61 -3.15
C PHE A 77 -2.16 2.99 -2.56
N VAL A 78 -3.13 3.88 -2.72
CA VAL A 78 -3.17 5.19 -2.08
C VAL A 78 -4.50 5.35 -1.37
N SER A 79 -4.50 5.94 -0.18
CA SER A 79 -5.71 6.24 0.58
C SER A 79 -5.61 7.61 1.22
N SER A 80 -6.76 8.27 1.42
CA SER A 80 -6.86 9.52 2.18
C SER A 80 -7.08 9.29 3.68
N HIS A 81 -6.96 8.05 4.17
CA HIS A 81 -7.10 7.73 5.59
C HIS A 81 -6.08 8.50 6.44
N GLY A 82 -6.54 9.15 7.51
CA GLY A 82 -5.69 10.03 8.34
C GLY A 82 -5.25 11.28 7.58
N GLY A 83 -3.94 11.51 7.51
CA GLY A 83 -3.33 12.49 6.61
C GLY A 83 -2.95 11.91 5.24
N GLY A 84 -3.20 10.62 5.00
CA GLY A 84 -2.93 9.92 3.76
C GLY A 84 -2.01 8.71 3.93
N VAL A 85 -2.18 7.71 3.09
CA VAL A 85 -1.42 6.46 3.08
C VAL A 85 -0.94 6.14 1.69
N ILE A 86 0.32 5.73 1.57
CA ILE A 86 0.92 5.21 0.34
C ILE A 86 1.55 3.87 0.68
N ALA A 87 1.26 2.85 -0.10
CA ALA A 87 1.85 1.53 0.06
C ALA A 87 2.26 0.96 -1.29
N VAL A 88 3.39 0.26 -1.31
CA VAL A 88 3.92 -0.43 -2.49
C VAL A 88 4.37 -1.83 -2.07
N ALA A 89 4.16 -2.81 -2.92
CA ALA A 89 4.76 -4.13 -2.84
C ALA A 89 5.30 -4.57 -4.20
N ASP A 90 6.47 -5.20 -4.18
CA ASP A 90 7.16 -5.75 -5.35
C ASP A 90 7.19 -7.28 -5.19
N GLY A 91 6.51 -7.97 -6.11
CA GLY A 91 6.42 -9.42 -6.13
C GLY A 91 7.74 -10.07 -6.53
N VAL A 92 8.23 -11.04 -5.75
CA VAL A 92 9.53 -11.67 -6.02
C VAL A 92 9.45 -12.55 -7.28
N SER A 93 10.14 -12.12 -8.33
CA SER A 93 10.15 -12.78 -9.65
C SER A 93 10.51 -14.27 -9.65
N GLY A 94 11.33 -14.73 -8.69
CA GLY A 94 11.75 -16.13 -8.58
C GLY A 94 10.61 -17.14 -8.37
N TRP A 95 9.39 -16.70 -8.04
CA TRP A 95 8.23 -17.60 -7.98
C TRP A 95 7.77 -18.11 -9.34
N ALA A 96 8.11 -17.41 -10.43
CA ALA A 96 7.81 -17.85 -11.78
C ALA A 96 8.50 -19.18 -12.14
N GLU A 97 9.67 -19.48 -11.56
CA GLU A 97 10.38 -20.77 -11.74
C GLU A 97 9.63 -21.96 -11.13
N LYS A 98 8.62 -21.70 -10.28
CA LYS A 98 7.76 -22.70 -9.64
C LYS A 98 6.33 -22.66 -10.18
N ASP A 99 6.14 -22.08 -11.37
CA ASP A 99 4.83 -21.89 -12.01
C ASP A 99 3.83 -21.10 -11.14
N VAL A 100 4.33 -20.23 -10.24
CA VAL A 100 3.52 -19.35 -9.39
C VAL A 100 3.65 -17.91 -9.90
N ASP A 101 2.52 -17.26 -10.18
CA ASP A 101 2.49 -15.85 -10.60
C ASP A 101 2.87 -14.93 -9.42
N PRO A 102 4.03 -14.24 -9.45
CA PRO A 102 4.46 -13.38 -8.34
C PRO A 102 3.52 -12.21 -8.08
N ALA A 103 2.76 -11.78 -9.09
CA ALA A 103 1.86 -10.66 -9.00
C ALA A 103 0.63 -10.94 -8.12
N LEU A 104 0.24 -12.21 -7.96
CA LEU A 104 -0.92 -12.57 -7.13
C LEU A 104 -0.67 -12.20 -5.66
N PHE A 105 0.51 -12.51 -5.15
CA PHE A 105 0.87 -12.23 -3.77
C PHE A 105 0.93 -10.73 -3.47
N SER A 106 1.62 -9.95 -4.29
CA SER A 106 1.77 -8.50 -4.09
C SER A 106 0.42 -7.78 -4.16
N ARG A 107 -0.42 -8.15 -5.14
CA ARG A 107 -1.78 -7.58 -5.31
C ARG A 107 -2.70 -7.93 -4.15
N GLU A 108 -2.71 -9.19 -3.71
CA GLU A 108 -3.53 -9.61 -2.56
C GLU A 108 -3.06 -8.94 -1.26
N LEU A 109 -1.75 -8.85 -1.03
CA LEU A 109 -1.17 -8.17 0.13
C LEU A 109 -1.62 -6.71 0.20
N MET A 110 -1.54 -5.97 -0.91
CA MET A 110 -1.99 -4.58 -0.99
C MET A 110 -3.51 -4.44 -0.79
N ALA A 111 -4.30 -5.34 -1.37
CA ALA A 111 -5.76 -5.33 -1.20
C ALA A 111 -6.17 -5.60 0.26
N ASN A 112 -5.51 -6.54 0.93
CA ASN A 112 -5.75 -6.84 2.34
C ASN A 112 -5.32 -5.69 3.25
N ALA A 113 -4.16 -5.08 2.98
CA ALA A 113 -3.72 -3.88 3.69
C ALA A 113 -4.73 -2.73 3.53
N PHE A 114 -5.22 -2.47 2.32
CA PHE A 114 -6.23 -1.43 2.10
C PHE A 114 -7.50 -1.66 2.92
N ARG A 115 -8.03 -2.89 2.96
CA ARG A 115 -9.23 -3.24 3.75
C ARG A 115 -9.03 -3.08 5.26
N LEU A 116 -7.81 -3.23 5.74
CA LEU A 116 -7.48 -3.15 7.16
C LEU A 116 -7.23 -1.71 7.65
N LEU A 117 -7.24 -0.69 6.77
CA LEU A 117 -7.00 0.70 7.17
C LEU A 117 -8.03 1.24 8.17
N GLU A 118 -9.27 0.77 8.11
CA GLU A 118 -10.33 1.19 9.04
C GLU A 118 -10.34 0.37 10.34
N ASN A 119 -9.50 -0.67 10.46
CA ASN A 119 -9.44 -1.50 11.65
C ASN A 119 -8.70 -0.77 12.78
N GLU A 120 -9.37 -0.60 13.92
CA GLU A 120 -8.83 0.10 15.09
C GLU A 120 -7.53 -0.50 15.63
N GLU A 121 -7.38 -1.81 15.54
CA GLU A 121 -6.18 -2.52 16.03
C GLU A 121 -4.94 -2.29 15.15
N VAL A 122 -5.10 -1.62 14.01
CA VAL A 122 -4.02 -1.29 13.05
C VAL A 122 -3.78 0.22 12.98
N ARG A 123 -4.62 1.00 13.65
CA ARG A 123 -4.74 2.44 13.43
C ARG A 123 -3.41 3.15 13.63
N ASN A 124 -2.91 3.73 12.53
CA ASN A 124 -1.64 4.46 12.46
C ASN A 124 -0.39 3.66 12.86
N ASP A 125 -0.38 2.34 12.68
CA ASP A 125 0.85 1.52 12.78
C ASP A 125 1.10 0.73 11.49
N PRO A 126 1.99 1.21 10.59
CA PRO A 126 2.27 0.54 9.32
C PRO A 126 2.90 -0.85 9.52
N ARG A 127 3.57 -1.13 10.65
CA ARG A 127 4.13 -2.46 10.93
C ARG A 127 3.02 -3.47 11.20
N SER A 128 2.06 -3.10 12.05
CA SER A 128 0.90 -3.96 12.32
C SER A 128 0.02 -4.13 11.08
N LEU A 129 -0.06 -3.12 10.21
CA LEU A 129 -0.77 -3.22 8.93
C LEU A 129 -0.16 -4.29 8.03
N ILE A 130 1.16 -4.23 7.79
CA ILE A 130 1.87 -5.23 6.98
C ILE A 130 1.70 -6.63 7.58
N ARG A 131 1.87 -6.78 8.90
CA ARG A 131 1.75 -8.08 9.58
C ARG A 131 0.37 -8.70 9.40
N LYS A 132 -0.71 -7.94 9.57
CA LYS A 132 -2.07 -8.47 9.43
C LYS A 132 -2.46 -8.70 7.98
N ALA A 133 -2.06 -7.81 7.07
CA ALA A 133 -2.29 -7.99 5.65
C ALA A 133 -1.59 -9.27 5.15
N HIS A 134 -0.36 -9.52 5.60
CA HIS A 134 0.36 -10.75 5.32
C HIS A 134 -0.36 -11.98 5.89
N ALA A 135 -0.79 -11.94 7.15
CA ALA A 135 -1.53 -13.05 7.76
C ALA A 135 -2.84 -13.37 7.04
N ALA A 136 -3.49 -12.37 6.43
CA ALA A 136 -4.70 -12.51 5.63
C ALA A 136 -4.43 -12.92 4.16
N THR A 137 -3.17 -12.88 3.70
CA THR A 137 -2.80 -13.21 2.32
C THR A 137 -2.69 -14.71 2.16
N THR A 138 -3.39 -15.25 1.17
CA THR A 138 -3.50 -16.70 0.92
C THR A 138 -2.80 -17.15 -0.35
N SER A 139 -2.58 -16.23 -1.30
CA SER A 139 -1.80 -16.49 -2.51
C SER A 139 -0.42 -17.00 -2.13
N THR A 140 0.04 -18.02 -2.86
CA THR A 140 1.42 -18.50 -2.73
C THR A 140 2.33 -17.48 -3.39
N GLY A 141 3.44 -17.16 -2.72
CA GLY A 141 4.36 -16.16 -3.21
C GLY A 141 5.13 -15.47 -2.10
N SER A 142 5.80 -14.40 -2.49
CA SER A 142 6.40 -13.44 -1.58
C SER A 142 6.53 -12.09 -2.25
N ALA A 143 6.57 -11.04 -1.44
CA ALA A 143 6.85 -9.69 -1.91
C ALA A 143 7.76 -8.96 -0.92
N THR A 144 8.46 -7.95 -1.42
CA THR A 144 8.93 -6.83 -0.57
C THR A 144 7.80 -5.81 -0.47
N ALA A 145 7.77 -5.02 0.59
CA ALA A 145 6.69 -4.05 0.81
C ALA A 145 7.16 -2.86 1.64
N VAL A 146 6.61 -1.69 1.33
CA VAL A 146 6.74 -0.48 2.15
C VAL A 146 5.39 0.20 2.29
N VAL A 147 5.09 0.66 3.50
CA VAL A 147 3.88 1.42 3.83
C VAL A 147 4.30 2.72 4.53
N ALA A 148 3.81 3.84 4.04
CA ALA A 148 3.95 5.16 4.63
C ALA A 148 2.56 5.73 4.98
N MET A 149 2.37 6.09 6.25
CA MET A 149 1.13 6.65 6.79
C MET A 149 1.41 8.03 7.38
N LEU A 150 0.79 9.07 6.82
CA LEU A 150 0.86 10.43 7.35
C LEU A 150 -0.25 10.63 8.39
N GLU A 151 0.12 11.04 9.60
CA GLU A 151 -0.83 11.53 10.58
C GLU A 151 -1.17 13.00 10.33
N THR A 152 -2.36 13.42 10.73
CA THR A 152 -2.82 14.82 10.52
C THR A 152 -1.99 15.84 11.28
N ASN A 153 -1.21 15.43 12.28
CA ASN A 153 -0.24 16.25 13.02
C ASN A 153 1.11 16.43 12.28
N GLY A 154 1.29 15.81 11.11
CA GLY A 154 2.51 15.89 10.31
C GLY A 154 3.57 14.82 10.58
N ILE A 155 3.28 13.82 11.41
CA ILE A 155 4.17 12.68 11.63
C ILE A 155 3.98 11.66 10.51
N LEU A 156 5.04 11.38 9.75
CA LEU A 156 5.07 10.30 8.75
C LEU A 156 5.62 9.02 9.38
N LYS A 157 4.78 8.01 9.53
CA LYS A 157 5.18 6.68 10.00
C LYS A 157 5.42 5.77 8.80
N VAL A 158 6.55 5.06 8.81
CA VAL A 158 6.93 4.17 7.71
C VAL A 158 7.36 2.82 8.25
N ALA A 159 6.90 1.74 7.61
CA ALA A 159 7.44 0.39 7.81
C ALA A 159 7.80 -0.21 6.45
N SER A 160 8.95 -0.88 6.38
CA SER A 160 9.43 -1.56 5.18
C SER A 160 9.88 -2.98 5.51
N VAL A 161 9.64 -3.92 4.60
CA VAL A 161 10.16 -5.28 4.61
C VAL A 161 10.75 -5.57 3.23
N GLY A 162 12.05 -5.84 3.18
CA GLY A 162 12.77 -6.03 1.92
C GLY A 162 13.51 -4.77 1.51
N ASP A 163 13.51 -4.47 0.22
CA ASP A 163 14.34 -3.43 -0.39
C ASP A 163 13.53 -2.29 -1.06
N CYS A 164 12.20 -2.27 -0.90
CA CYS A 164 11.42 -1.06 -1.16
C CYS A 164 11.89 0.10 -0.26
N GLY A 165 11.82 1.33 -0.77
CA GLY A 165 12.37 2.51 -0.11
C GLY A 165 11.47 3.74 -0.13
N VAL A 166 11.72 4.65 0.82
CA VAL A 166 11.06 5.96 0.91
C VAL A 166 12.13 7.05 1.06
N ARG A 167 11.99 8.13 0.30
CA ARG A 167 12.82 9.33 0.39
C ARG A 167 11.94 10.55 0.64
N VAL A 168 12.37 11.41 1.56
CA VAL A 168 11.70 12.67 1.89
C VAL A 168 12.57 13.81 1.37
N LEU A 169 12.01 14.66 0.51
CA LEU A 169 12.69 15.87 0.05
C LEU A 169 12.12 17.09 0.78
N ARG A 170 13.00 17.90 1.40
CA ARG A 170 12.60 19.13 2.10
C ARG A 170 13.62 20.23 1.84
N LYS A 171 13.15 21.38 1.36
CA LYS A 171 13.99 22.55 1.06
C LYS A 171 15.21 22.21 0.19
N GLY A 172 15.00 21.44 -0.88
CA GLY A 172 16.06 21.01 -1.80
C GLY A 172 17.00 19.91 -1.28
N ASN A 173 16.84 19.44 -0.05
CA ASN A 173 17.66 18.38 0.53
C ASN A 173 16.91 17.05 0.57
N ALA A 174 17.59 15.96 0.22
CA ALA A 174 17.07 14.61 0.30
C ALA A 174 17.42 13.96 1.65
N PHE A 175 16.40 13.57 2.39
CA PHE A 175 16.50 12.77 3.61
C PHE A 175 16.05 11.35 3.25
N CYS A 176 16.97 10.41 3.29
CA CYS A 176 16.63 9.01 3.07
C CYS A 176 16.14 8.41 4.39
N LEU A 177 14.89 7.96 4.42
CA LEU A 177 14.31 7.36 5.62
C LEU A 177 14.58 5.85 5.64
N PHE A 178 14.49 5.20 4.48
CA PHE A 178 14.85 3.79 4.28
C PHE A 178 15.43 3.59 2.87
N ARG A 179 16.68 3.16 2.79
CA ARG A 179 17.32 2.64 1.58
C ARG A 179 18.09 1.40 2.01
N VAL A 180 17.70 0.24 1.50
CA VAL A 180 18.65 -0.86 1.40
C VAL A 180 19.65 -0.43 0.33
N LEU A 181 20.86 -0.08 0.74
CA LEU A 181 21.98 -0.03 -0.19
C LEU A 181 22.15 -1.47 -0.66
N ARG A 182 21.86 -1.73 -1.94
CA ARG A 182 22.39 -2.94 -2.58
C ARG A 182 23.85 -2.60 -2.87
N ASP A 183 24.77 -3.36 -2.26
CA ASP A 183 26.20 -3.32 -2.57
C ASP A 183 26.46 -3.81 -4.00
#